data_AF-A0A1X1H9Z6-F1
#
_entry.id   AF-A0A1X1H9Z6-F1
#
_cell.length_a   1.000
_cell.length_b   1.000
_cell.length_c   1.000
_cell.angle_alpha   90.00
_cell.angle_beta   90.00
_cell.angle_gamma   90.00
#
_symmetry.space_group_name_H-M   'P 1'
#
loop_
_entity.id
_entity.type
_entity.pdbx_description
1 polymer ?
#
loop_
_entity_poly.entity_id
_entity_poly.type
_entity_poly.pdbx_seq_one_letter_code
_entity_poly.pdbx_strand_id
1 'polypeptide(L)' 'MAEAKKKQIPLRLSTKLYAALASWAEDDFRSVNGQIEYLLTECVKQRKKDGKYVSETIDEPFEIDI' A
#
# COMPACT_ATOMS: atom_id res chain seq x y z
N MET A 1 -6.47 13.70 23.36
CA MET A 1 -6.59 12.48 22.54
C MET A 1 -5.17 12.01 22.28
N ALA A 2 -4.74 10.89 22.85
CA ALA A 2 -3.37 10.40 22.65
C ALA A 2 -3.23 10.00 21.18
N GLU A 3 -2.56 10.83 20.39
CA GLU A 3 -2.14 10.49 19.04
C GLU A 3 -1.28 9.23 19.16
N ALA A 4 -1.83 8.08 18.79
CA ALA A 4 -1.10 6.82 18.83
C ALA A 4 0.15 7.01 17.96
N LYS A 5 1.32 7.08 18.61
CA LYS A 5 2.57 7.47 17.98
C LYS A 5 2.84 6.55 16.79
N LYS A 6 2.71 7.07 15.56
CA LYS A 6 2.92 6.28 14.34
C LYS A 6 4.36 5.77 14.34
N LYS A 7 4.53 4.45 14.19
CA LYS A 7 5.86 3.83 14.09
C LYS A 7 6.44 4.14 12.71
N GLN A 8 7.58 4.82 12.68
CA GLN A 8 8.30 5.06 11.43
C GLN A 8 9.05 3.78 11.03
N ILE A 9 8.80 3.31 9.82
CA ILE A 9 9.45 2.12 9.25
C ILE A 9 10.16 2.59 7.97
N PRO A 10 11.50 2.48 7.88
CA PRO A 10 12.19 2.77 6.63
C PRO A 10 11.82 1.70 5.60
N LEU A 11 11.21 2.11 4.49
CA LEU A 11 10.84 1.25 3.38
C LEU A 11 11.85 1.39 2.25
N ARG A 12 12.24 0.25 1.67
CA ARG A 12 13.04 0.21 0.44
C ARG A 12 12.10 -0.11 -0.70
N LEU A 13 11.90 0.84 -1.61
CA LEU A 13 11.04 0.71 -2.78
C LEU A 13 11.87 0.93 -4.04
N SER A 14 11.52 0.27 -5.14
CA SER A 14 12.06 0.65 -6.44
C SER A 14 11.51 2.03 -6.84
N THR A 15 12.29 2.81 -7.58
CA THR A 15 11.88 4.14 -8.05
C THR A 15 10.56 4.09 -8.83
N LYS A 16 10.41 3.04 -9.63
CA LYS A 16 9.23 2.76 -10.46
C LYS A 16 7.97 2.56 -9.60
N LEU A 17 8.06 1.75 -8.55
CA LEU A 17 6.95 1.52 -7.62
C LEU A 17 6.61 2.80 -6.84
N TYR A 18 7.62 3.55 -6.41
CA TYR A 18 7.40 4.83 -5.74
C TYR A 18 6.64 5.82 -6.64
N ALA A 19 7.05 5.95 -7.90
CA ALA A 19 6.38 6.83 -8.87
C ALA A 19 4.91 6.43 -9.10
N ALA A 20 4.62 5.14 -9.24
CA ALA A 20 3.25 4.65 -9.38
C ALA A 20 2.39 4.95 -8.13
N LEU A 21 2.94 4.74 -6.93
CA LEU A 21 2.26 5.07 -5.68
C LEU A 21 2.04 6.57 -5.51
N ALA A 22 2.99 7.40 -5.95
CA ALA A 22 2.87 8.85 -5.89
C ALA A 22 1.78 9.36 -6.84
N SER A 23 1.78 8.90 -8.10
CA SER A 23 0.72 9.25 -9.07
C SER A 23 -0.66 8.86 -8.55
N TRP A 24 -0.80 7.64 -8.00
CA TRP A 24 -2.08 7.20 -7.43
C TRP A 24 -2.49 8.03 -6.21
N ALA A 25 -1.55 8.38 -5.34
CA ALA A 25 -1.83 9.25 -4.21
C ALA A 25 -2.29 10.64 -4.67
N GLU A 26 -1.71 11.19 -5.74
CA GLU A 26 -2.11 12.46 -6.34
C GLU A 26 -3.53 12.39 -6.91
N ASP A 27 -3.88 11.33 -7.65
CA ASP A 27 -5.23 11.12 -8.20
C ASP A 27 -6.30 11.07 -7.09
N ASP A 28 -5.97 10.48 -5.94
CA ASP A 28 -6.85 10.37 -4.77
C ASP A 28 -6.77 11.59 -3.82
N PHE A 29 -6.01 12.64 -4.16
CA PHE A 29 -5.72 13.82 -3.32
C PHE A 29 -5.19 13.46 -1.91
N ARG A 30 -4.29 12.48 -1.84
CA ARG A 30 -3.66 11.99 -0.61
C ARG A 30 -2.15 12.20 -0.63
N SER A 31 -1.54 12.20 0.56
CA SER A 31 -0.08 12.06 0.66
C SER A 31 0.34 10.63 0.33
N VAL A 32 1.57 10.46 -0.17
CA VAL A 32 2.15 9.13 -0.43
C VAL A 32 2.13 8.25 0.82
N ASN A 33 2.46 8.80 1.99
CA ASN A 33 2.40 8.05 3.26
C ASN A 33 0.97 7.65 3.63
N GLY A 34 -0.02 8.52 3.38
CA GLY A 34 -1.43 8.21 3.59
C GLY A 34 -1.92 7.10 2.66
N GLN A 35 -1.46 7.10 1.40
CA GLN A 35 -1.76 6.05 0.45
C GLN A 35 -1.15 4.71 0.86
N ILE A 36 0.12 4.70 1.29
CA ILE A 36 0.78 3.49 1.82
C ILE A 36 0.02 2.96 3.06
N GLU A 37 -0.37 3.83 3.99
CA GLU A 37 -1.11 3.45 5.19
C GLU A 37 -2.48 2.85 4.85
N TYR A 38 -3.19 3.43 3.88
CA TYR A 38 -4.47 2.91 3.40
C TYR A 38 -4.31 1.50 2.82
N LEU A 39 -3.35 1.31 1.90
CA LEU A 39 -3.11 0.01 1.26
C LEU A 39 -2.75 -1.07 2.29
N LEU A 40 -1.85 -0.77 3.22
CA LEU A 40 -1.48 -1.71 4.27
C LEU A 40 -2.67 -2.04 5.20
N THR A 41 -3.53 -1.06 5.47
CA THR A 41 -4.72 -1.26 6.29
C THR A 41 -5.72 -2.19 5.61
N GLU A 42 -5.99 -1.99 4.31
CA GLU A 42 -6.89 -2.85 3.55
C GLU A 42 -6.32 -4.28 3.42
N CYS A 43 -5.00 -4.41 3.21
CA CYS A 43 -4.33 -5.72 3.23
C CYS A 43 -4.55 -6.48 4.54
N VAL A 44 -4.41 -5.82 5.68
CA VAL A 44 -4.62 -6.44 7.00
C VAL A 44 -6.10 -6.75 7.24
N LYS A 45 -7.01 -5.85 6.83
CA LYS A 45 -8.46 -6.08 6.97
C LYS A 45 -8.92 -7.29 6.15
N GLN A 46 -8.49 -7.40 4.89
CA GLN A 46 -8.81 -8.54 4.05
C GLN A 46 -8.33 -9.84 4.70
N ARG A 47 -7.05 -9.89 5.07
CA ARG A 47 -6.47 -11.07 5.72
C ARG A 47 -7.21 -11.47 7.01
N LYS A 48 -7.73 -10.50 7.77
CA LYS A 48 -8.55 -10.80 8.96
C LYS A 48 -9.95 -11.31 8.62
N LYS A 49 -10.51 -10.89 7.48
CA LYS A 49 -11.88 -11.25 7.06
C LYS A 49 -11.95 -12.69 6.55
N ASP A 50 -11.05 -13.09 5.67
CA ASP A 50 -11.12 -14.39 4.98
C ASP A 50 -9.81 -15.18 5.00
N GLY A 51 -8.76 -14.67 5.64
CA GLY A 51 -7.45 -15.33 5.69
C GLY A 51 -6.66 -15.28 4.39
N LYS A 52 -7.19 -14.66 3.33
CA LYS A 52 -6.59 -14.62 2.01
C LYS A 52 -5.78 -13.34 1.79
N TYR A 53 -4.93 -13.36 0.77
CA TYR A 53 -4.28 -12.16 0.25
C TYR A 53 -5.28 -11.28 -0.51
N VAL A 54 -4.95 -10.00 -0.71
CA VAL A 54 -5.84 -9.04 -1.38
C VAL A 54 -6.11 -9.43 -2.83
N SER A 55 -5.17 -10.10 -3.49
CA SER A 55 -5.42 -10.81 -4.75
C SER A 55 -5.16 -12.30 -4.58
N GLU A 56 -6.03 -13.12 -5.17
CA GLU A 56 -5.84 -14.57 -5.27
C GLU A 56 -4.70 -14.93 -6.26
N THR A 57 -4.24 -13.94 -7.03
CA THR A 57 -3.20 -14.03 -8.08
C THR A 57 -1.91 -13.29 -7.71
N ILE A 58 -1.65 -13.07 -6.42
CA ILE A 58 -0.46 -12.30 -5.97
C ILE A 58 0.87 -12.93 -6.42
N ASP A 59 0.87 -14.25 -6.62
CA ASP A 59 2.01 -15.04 -7.09
C ASP A 59 2.09 -15.14 -8.62
N GLU A 60 1.07 -14.65 -9.34
CA GLU A 60 1.16 -14.51 -10.79
C GLU A 60 2.08 -13.33 -11.10
N PRO A 61 3.07 -13.50 -11.99
CA PRO A 61 3.90 -12.40 -12.42
C PRO A 61 3.01 -11.34 -13.06
N PHE A 62 2.84 -10.23 -12.35
CA PHE A 62 2.13 -9.08 -12.85
C PHE A 62 3.04 -8.42 -13.90
N GLU A 63 2.77 -8.67 -15.19
CA GLU A 63 3.33 -7.86 -16.28
C GLU A 63 2.70 -6.49 -16.22
N ILE A 64 3.20 -5.68 -15.30
CA ILE A 64 2.95 -4.26 -15.32
C ILE A 64 3.90 -3.67 -16.36
N ASP A 65 3.35 -3.43 -17.55
CA ASP A 65 3.85 -2.40 -18.44
C ASP A 65 3.78 -1.07 -17.68
N ILE A 66 4.85 -0.77 -16.97
CA ILE A 66 5.18 0.50 -16.34
C ILE A 66 6.58 0.85 -16.84
#